data_AF-A0A915NYY6-F1
#
_entry.id   AF-A0A915NYY6-F1
#
_cell.length_a   1.000
_cell.length_b   1.000
_cell.length_c   1.000
_cell.angle_alpha   90.00
_cell.angle_beta   90.00
_cell.angle_gamma   90.00
#
_symmetry.space_group_name_H-M   'P 1'
#
loop_
_entity.id
_entity.type
_entity.pdbx_description
1 polymer ?
#
loop_
_entity_poly.entity_id
_entity_poly.type
_entity_poly.pdbx_seq_one_letter_code
_entity_poly.pdbx_strand_id
1 'polypeptide(L)'
;VFRSLNVVVIRLCEFTHPSVCFLALMKLIMKYQAAEPKGKMMDLLRKCMIKRTETLTDPAIVAMIDIPTLLEHINTYITRFYITTNEGHDSDASVKETSKLLFICVQRIVVKKKYSILNYLDHLPENSHIVLYVKRCVRAVGKRNTTGDEKTPDGTPPFMEEMEKLFARIDDDIFSGAVEDLYNFMDIHPEQNANLEQFMSKCIYASLIRKAFVEIRKCRLERKPLIPGDSVRRILPEETLSYLDKNNQIIACIDEFTALLSGSPAATLGQPHQKSTPPS
;
A
#
# COMPACT_ATOMS: atom_id res chain seq x y z
N VAL A 1 -26.46 30.65 2.26
CA VAL A 1 -25.41 30.26 3.24
C VAL A 1 -24.04 30.43 2.59
N PHE A 2 -23.39 31.58 2.79
CA PHE A 2 -21.99 31.74 2.38
C PHE A 2 -21.11 30.98 3.37
N ARG A 3 -20.71 29.75 3.02
CA ARG A 3 -19.67 29.04 3.78
C ARG A 3 -18.34 29.75 3.52
N SER A 4 -17.52 29.90 4.57
CA SER A 4 -16.14 30.40 4.44
C SER A 4 -15.42 29.68 3.30
N LEU A 5 -14.64 30.42 2.49
CA LEU A 5 -13.85 29.87 1.38
C LEU A 5 -13.00 28.67 1.83
N ASN A 6 -12.49 28.69 3.06
CA ASN A 6 -11.73 27.58 3.64
C ASN A 6 -12.54 26.29 3.72
N VAL A 7 -13.83 26.37 4.06
CA VAL A 7 -14.73 25.20 4.14
C VAL A 7 -14.99 24.65 2.74
N VAL A 8 -15.11 25.52 1.73
CA VAL A 8 -15.29 25.10 0.33
C VAL A 8 -14.05 24.36 -0.17
N VAL A 9 -12.86 24.88 0.08
CA VAL A 9 -11.58 24.25 -0.32
C VAL A 9 -11.41 22.89 0.37
N ILE A 10 -11.68 22.80 1.67
CA ILE A 10 -11.60 21.53 2.40
C ILE A 10 -12.53 20.48 1.79
N ARG A 11 -13.79 20.86 1.49
CA ARG A 11 -14.75 19.94 0.85
C ARG A 11 -14.29 19.50 -0.54
N LEU A 12 -13.73 20.41 -1.32
CA LEU A 12 -13.20 20.06 -2.65
C LEU A 12 -12.11 18.99 -2.55
N CYS A 13 -11.23 19.08 -1.55
CA CYS A 13 -10.22 18.05 -1.28
C CYS A 13 -10.83 16.68 -0.92
N GLU A 14 -12.01 16.63 -0.30
CA GLU A 14 -12.72 15.38 0.03
C GLU A 14 -13.27 14.70 -1.23
N PHE A 15 -13.82 15.47 -2.18
CA PHE A 15 -14.40 14.95 -3.42
C PHE A 15 -13.42 14.76 -4.58
N THR A 16 -12.17 15.22 -4.43
CA THR A 16 -11.12 15.03 -5.44
C THR A 16 -10.55 13.62 -5.38
N HIS A 17 -10.08 13.10 -6.53
CA HIS A 17 -9.38 11.81 -6.59
C HIS A 17 -8.25 11.75 -5.53
N PRO A 18 -8.18 10.69 -4.69
CA PRO A 18 -7.29 10.63 -3.54
C PRO A 18 -5.82 10.93 -3.86
N SER A 19 -5.24 10.24 -4.85
CA SER A 19 -3.84 10.42 -5.26
C SER A 19 -3.53 11.85 -5.67
N VAL A 20 -4.41 12.45 -6.48
CA VAL A 20 -4.23 13.79 -7.02
C VAL A 20 -4.28 14.82 -5.89
N CYS A 21 -5.23 14.65 -4.96
CA CYS A 21 -5.37 15.53 -3.81
C CYS A 21 -4.14 15.46 -2.90
N PHE A 22 -3.71 14.26 -2.50
CA PHE A 22 -2.52 14.09 -1.66
C PHE A 22 -1.27 14.68 -2.32
N LEU A 23 -1.06 14.42 -3.60
CA LEU A 23 0.09 14.93 -4.34
C LEU A 23 0.08 16.47 -4.41
N ALA A 24 -1.06 17.07 -4.73
CA ALA A 24 -1.21 18.52 -4.78
C ALA A 24 -0.98 19.16 -3.40
N LEU A 25 -1.56 18.59 -2.35
CA LEU A 25 -1.37 19.05 -0.97
C LEU A 25 0.09 18.94 -0.54
N MET A 26 0.78 17.83 -0.85
CA MET A 26 2.20 17.65 -0.54
C MET A 26 3.08 18.70 -1.23
N LYS A 27 2.85 18.96 -2.53
CA LYS A 27 3.59 19.98 -3.28
C LYS A 27 3.38 21.38 -2.70
N LEU A 28 2.14 21.73 -2.37
CA LEU A 28 1.81 23.01 -1.74
C LEU A 28 2.42 23.12 -0.34
N ILE A 29 2.30 22.08 0.49
CA ILE A 29 2.90 22.02 1.83
C ILE A 29 4.41 22.25 1.73
N MET A 30 5.12 21.54 0.86
CA MET A 30 6.57 21.73 0.68
C MET A 30 6.93 23.16 0.25
N LYS A 31 6.14 23.75 -0.67
CA LYS A 31 6.34 25.13 -1.14
C LYS A 31 6.16 26.14 -0.01
N TYR A 32 5.05 26.07 0.73
CA TYR A 32 4.74 27.02 1.79
C TYR A 32 5.56 26.78 3.06
N GLN A 33 5.99 25.55 3.35
CA GLN A 33 6.91 25.28 4.45
C GLN A 33 8.26 25.97 4.25
N ALA A 34 8.73 26.13 3.01
CA ALA A 34 9.96 26.85 2.68
C ALA A 34 9.79 28.37 2.65
N ALA A 35 8.64 28.87 2.17
CA ALA A 35 8.43 30.31 1.95
C ALA A 35 7.78 31.02 3.15
N GLU A 36 6.73 30.43 3.74
CA GLU A 36 5.90 31.06 4.77
C GLU A 36 5.30 30.00 5.74
N PRO A 37 6.14 29.34 6.57
CA PRO A 37 5.71 28.19 7.38
C PRO A 37 4.65 28.54 8.44
N LYS A 38 4.60 29.79 8.88
CA LYS A 38 3.66 30.32 9.90
C LYS A 38 2.47 31.06 9.27
N GLY A 39 2.33 31.02 7.95
CA GLY A 39 1.26 31.71 7.22
C GLY A 39 -0.10 31.00 7.33
N LYS A 40 -1.19 31.76 7.19
CA LYS A 40 -2.57 31.24 7.22
C LYS A 40 -2.83 30.17 6.14
N MET A 41 -2.11 30.24 5.02
CA MET A 41 -2.20 29.24 3.96
C MET A 41 -1.66 27.89 4.43
N MET A 42 -0.56 27.87 5.19
CA MET A 42 0.00 26.63 5.72
C MET A 42 -0.97 25.95 6.69
N ASP A 43 -1.67 26.72 7.53
CA ASP A 43 -2.73 26.19 8.40
C ASP A 43 -3.89 25.58 7.61
N LEU A 44 -4.31 26.23 6.51
CA LEU A 44 -5.36 25.70 5.63
C LEU A 44 -4.92 24.40 4.96
N LEU A 45 -3.69 24.32 4.46
CA LEU A 45 -3.13 23.13 3.84
C LEU A 45 -3.04 21.97 4.84
N ARG A 46 -2.59 22.23 6.08
CA ARG A 46 -2.59 21.24 7.17
C ARG A 46 -4.01 20.73 7.45
N LYS A 47 -5.02 21.62 7.51
CA LYS A 47 -6.42 21.22 7.69
C LYS A 47 -6.96 20.37 6.55
N CYS A 48 -6.63 20.71 5.30
CA CYS A 48 -7.00 19.91 4.13
C CYS A 48 -6.36 18.52 4.19
N MET A 49 -5.08 18.45 4.57
CA MET A 49 -4.35 17.19 4.70
C MET A 49 -4.88 16.33 5.85
N ILE A 50 -5.27 16.92 6.98
CA ILE A 50 -5.97 16.23 8.08
C ILE A 50 -7.27 15.61 7.57
N LYS A 51 -8.12 16.41 6.92
CA LYS A 51 -9.41 15.93 6.40
C LYS A 51 -9.24 14.84 5.36
N ARG A 52 -8.25 14.95 4.48
CA ARG A 52 -7.93 13.88 3.54
C ARG A 52 -7.43 12.63 4.25
N THR A 53 -6.58 12.78 5.25
CA THR A 53 -6.07 11.67 6.08
C THR A 53 -7.20 10.97 6.85
N GLU A 54 -8.25 11.71 7.25
CA GLU A 54 -9.44 11.16 7.88
C GLU A 54 -10.16 10.13 7.00
N THR A 55 -10.17 10.33 5.67
CA THR A 55 -10.80 9.42 4.69
C THR A 55 -10.07 8.08 4.49
N LEU A 56 -8.82 7.95 4.97
CA LEU A 56 -8.02 6.71 4.86
C LEU A 56 -8.51 5.57 5.76
N THR A 57 -9.66 5.74 6.43
CA THR A 57 -10.35 4.66 7.14
C THR A 57 -11.03 3.68 6.18
N ASP A 58 -11.36 4.11 4.97
CA ASP A 58 -11.99 3.29 3.93
C ASP A 58 -10.93 2.57 3.06
N PRO A 59 -10.92 1.22 3.02
CA PRO A 59 -10.03 0.46 2.14
C PRO A 59 -10.15 0.81 0.66
N ALA A 60 -11.36 1.16 0.18
CA ALA A 60 -11.59 1.52 -1.23
C ALA A 60 -10.84 2.81 -1.59
N ILE A 61 -10.81 3.78 -0.68
CA ILE A 61 -10.04 5.02 -0.85
C ILE A 61 -8.55 4.73 -0.88
N VAL A 62 -8.05 3.84 -0.01
CA VAL A 62 -6.63 3.47 0.00
C VAL A 62 -6.21 2.74 -1.28
N ALA A 63 -7.09 1.93 -1.87
CA ALA A 63 -6.82 1.24 -3.13
C ALA A 63 -6.63 2.21 -4.32
N MET A 64 -7.26 3.38 -4.28
CA MET A 64 -7.11 4.42 -5.30
C MET A 64 -5.84 5.26 -5.15
N ILE A 65 -5.08 5.11 -4.06
CA ILE A 65 -3.89 5.92 -3.77
C ILE A 65 -2.67 5.33 -4.46
N ASP A 66 -1.95 6.17 -5.20
CA ASP A 66 -0.58 5.91 -5.63
C ASP A 66 0.37 6.02 -4.43
N ILE A 67 0.49 4.90 -3.71
CA ILE A 67 1.28 4.79 -2.49
C ILE A 67 2.77 5.05 -2.74
N PRO A 68 3.43 4.47 -3.78
CA PRO A 68 4.83 4.76 -4.08
C PRO A 68 5.14 6.24 -4.19
N THR A 69 4.36 6.98 -4.99
CA THR A 69 4.55 8.41 -5.21
C THR A 69 4.29 9.22 -3.94
N LEU A 70 3.25 8.86 -3.17
CA LEU A 70 2.96 9.52 -1.90
C LEU A 70 4.10 9.32 -0.88
N LEU A 71 4.58 8.09 -0.71
CA LEU A 71 5.69 7.79 0.19
C LEU A 71 6.97 8.51 -0.22
N GLU A 72 7.24 8.63 -1.53
CA GLU A 72 8.36 9.42 -2.04
C GLU A 72 8.24 10.90 -1.66
N HIS A 73 7.08 11.53 -1.87
CA HIS A 73 6.88 12.93 -1.50
C HIS A 73 7.00 13.15 0.02
N ILE A 74 6.52 12.19 0.81
CA ILE A 74 6.68 12.23 2.28
C ILE A 74 8.16 12.09 2.63
N ASN A 75 8.88 11.16 2.01
CA ASN A 75 10.32 11.00 2.21
C ASN A 75 11.06 12.31 1.89
N THR A 76 10.78 12.93 0.74
CA THR A 76 11.36 14.22 0.34
C THR A 76 11.10 15.30 1.39
N TYR A 77 9.87 15.39 1.90
CA TYR A 77 9.55 16.35 2.97
C TYR A 77 10.37 16.10 4.23
N ILE A 78 10.41 14.86 4.71
CA ILE A 78 11.14 14.47 5.93
C ILE A 78 12.64 14.72 5.77
N THR A 79 13.23 14.29 4.65
CA THR A 79 14.66 14.52 4.39
C THR A 79 14.99 15.99 4.32
N ARG A 80 14.15 16.80 3.68
CA ARG A 80 14.41 18.23 3.46
C ARG A 80 14.21 19.10 4.70
N PHE A 81 13.17 18.84 5.49
CA PHE A 81 12.76 19.76 6.56
C PHE A 81 12.94 19.18 7.96
N TYR A 82 12.81 17.86 8.14
CA TYR A 82 12.85 17.23 9.46
C TYR A 82 14.25 16.76 9.84
N ILE A 83 15.00 16.16 8.91
CA ILE A 83 16.36 15.66 9.16
C ILE A 83 17.39 16.79 9.14
N THR A 84 17.28 17.72 8.19
CA THR A 84 18.23 18.85 8.07
C THR A 84 18.21 19.76 9.31
N THR A 85 17.11 19.78 10.05
CA THR A 85 17.04 20.38 11.39
C THR A 85 17.47 19.33 12.43
N ASN A 86 18.79 19.17 12.62
CA ASN A 86 19.47 18.25 13.56
C ASN A 86 18.55 17.62 14.63
N GLU A 87 18.32 16.31 14.51
CA GLU A 87 17.67 15.44 15.52
C GLU A 87 16.38 15.97 16.18
N GLY A 88 15.56 16.77 15.48
CA GLY A 88 14.21 17.14 15.92
C GLY A 88 14.10 17.95 17.23
N HIS A 89 15.20 18.20 17.94
CA HIS A 89 15.18 19.00 19.16
C HIS A 89 14.91 20.48 18.84
N ASP A 90 15.47 20.99 17.74
CA ASP A 90 15.37 22.40 17.32
C ASP A 90 14.53 22.66 16.06
N SER A 91 13.76 21.67 15.58
CA SER A 91 12.92 21.91 14.39
C SER A 91 11.75 22.85 14.69
N ASP A 92 11.45 23.76 13.76
CA ASP A 92 10.28 24.66 13.83
C ASP A 92 9.00 23.87 14.14
N ALA A 93 8.13 24.45 14.98
CA ALA A 93 6.85 23.85 15.36
C ALA A 93 6.01 23.43 14.14
N SER A 94 6.01 24.21 13.06
CA SER A 94 5.32 23.88 11.81
C SER A 94 5.89 22.60 11.17
N VAL A 95 7.20 22.41 11.22
CA VAL A 95 7.84 21.17 10.73
C VAL A 95 7.41 19.98 11.58
N LYS A 96 7.44 20.11 12.91
CA LYS A 96 7.02 19.03 13.83
C LYS A 96 5.57 18.63 13.60
N GLU A 97 4.67 19.60 13.51
CA GLU A 97 3.24 19.37 13.28
C GLU A 97 2.98 18.70 11.94
N THR A 98 3.60 19.21 10.88
CA THR A 98 3.42 18.65 9.54
C THR A 98 4.01 17.25 9.45
N SER A 99 5.22 17.01 9.97
CA SER A 99 5.82 15.67 10.02
C SER A 99 4.93 14.69 10.79
N LYS A 100 4.38 15.09 11.95
CA LYS A 100 3.43 14.26 12.71
C LYS A 100 2.19 13.91 11.87
N LEU A 101 1.64 14.87 11.14
CA LEU A 101 0.51 14.63 10.24
C LEU A 101 0.85 13.64 9.13
N LEU A 102 2.01 13.77 8.50
CA LEU A 102 2.47 12.85 7.45
C LEU A 102 2.69 11.44 8.00
N PHE A 103 3.27 11.31 9.20
CA PHE A 103 3.42 10.02 9.86
C PHE A 103 2.06 9.38 10.20
N ILE A 104 1.07 10.16 10.64
CA ILE A 104 -0.30 9.65 10.85
C ILE A 104 -0.91 9.15 9.52
N CYS A 105 -0.71 9.88 8.41
CA CYS A 105 -1.15 9.45 7.09
C CYS A 105 -0.54 8.09 6.71
N VAL A 106 0.78 7.95 6.86
CA VAL A 106 1.50 6.68 6.61
C VAL A 106 0.98 5.57 7.51
N GLN A 107 0.80 5.84 8.81
CA GLN A 107 0.29 4.85 9.75
C GLN A 107 -1.10 4.33 9.34
N ARG A 108 -2.01 5.20 8.86
CA ARG A 108 -3.32 4.78 8.38
C ARG A 108 -3.24 3.90 7.14
N ILE A 109 -2.36 4.23 6.20
CA ILE A 109 -2.10 3.38 5.02
C ILE A 109 -1.55 2.02 5.45
N VAL A 110 -0.57 1.99 6.37
CA VAL A 110 0.02 0.76 6.90
C VAL A 110 -1.04 -0.13 7.57
N VAL A 111 -1.97 0.44 8.33
CA VAL A 111 -3.06 -0.35 8.94
C VAL A 111 -3.92 -1.04 7.88
N LYS A 112 -4.13 -0.41 6.72
CA LYS A 112 -4.98 -0.94 5.64
C LYS A 112 -4.24 -1.90 4.72
N LYS A 113 -2.96 -1.66 4.46
CA LYS A 113 -2.13 -2.50 3.59
C LYS A 113 -1.39 -3.62 4.34
N LYS A 114 -1.23 -3.51 5.66
CA LYS A 114 -0.46 -4.46 6.49
C LYS A 114 0.90 -4.77 5.86
N TYR A 115 1.23 -6.05 5.67
CA TYR A 115 2.51 -6.51 5.13
C TYR A 115 2.74 -6.09 3.67
N SER A 116 1.68 -5.98 2.85
CA SER A 116 1.78 -5.54 1.45
C SER A 116 2.39 -4.15 1.29
N ILE A 117 2.35 -3.30 2.34
CA ILE A 117 2.97 -1.97 2.28
C ILE A 117 4.48 -2.04 2.04
N LEU A 118 5.12 -3.15 2.44
CA LEU A 118 6.56 -3.33 2.30
C LEU A 118 6.99 -3.50 0.84
N ASN A 119 6.08 -3.94 -0.04
CA ASN A 119 6.34 -4.05 -1.48
C ASN A 119 6.52 -2.69 -2.16
N TYR A 120 6.11 -1.59 -1.51
CA TYR A 120 6.24 -0.24 -2.04
C TYR A 120 7.45 0.52 -1.45
N LEU A 121 8.40 -0.17 -0.83
CA LEU A 121 9.56 0.48 -0.20
C LEU A 121 10.85 0.36 -1.01
N ASP A 122 10.89 -0.51 -2.03
CA ASP A 122 12.13 -0.85 -2.75
C ASP A 122 12.76 0.32 -3.51
N HIS A 123 11.97 1.34 -3.88
CA HIS A 123 12.47 2.56 -4.52
C HIS A 123 13.06 3.58 -3.53
N LEU A 124 12.86 3.39 -2.23
CA LEU A 124 13.34 4.29 -1.19
C LEU A 124 14.64 3.77 -0.57
N PRO A 125 15.56 4.64 -0.13
CA PRO A 125 16.76 4.21 0.58
C PRO A 125 16.38 3.43 1.85
N GLU A 126 17.00 2.26 2.08
CA GLU A 126 16.66 1.37 3.20
C GLU A 126 16.78 2.05 4.58
N ASN A 127 17.75 2.95 4.71
CA ASN A 127 18.03 3.71 5.93
C ASN A 127 17.20 5.01 6.04
N SER A 128 16.28 5.27 5.12
CA SER A 128 15.42 6.45 5.19
C SER A 128 14.47 6.37 6.38
N HIS A 129 14.21 7.52 7.02
CA HIS A 129 13.32 7.60 8.18
C HIS A 129 11.92 7.06 7.88
N ILE A 130 11.43 7.24 6.64
CA ILE A 130 10.12 6.73 6.24
C ILE A 130 10.09 5.20 6.16
N VAL A 131 11.13 4.56 5.62
CA VAL A 131 11.22 3.10 5.54
C VAL A 131 11.29 2.50 6.94
N LEU A 132 12.13 3.07 7.81
CA LEU A 132 12.21 2.66 9.22
C LEU A 132 10.89 2.84 9.96
N TYR A 133 10.18 3.95 9.70
CA TYR A 133 8.88 4.22 10.29
C TYR A 133 7.82 3.23 9.81
N VAL A 134 7.73 2.95 8.50
CA VAL A 134 6.80 1.96 7.94
C VAL A 134 7.05 0.58 8.54
N LYS A 135 8.31 0.10 8.57
CA LYS A 135 8.66 -1.20 9.19
C LYS A 135 8.25 -1.25 10.67
N ARG A 136 8.44 -0.15 11.42
CA ARG A 136 7.99 -0.05 12.81
C ARG A 136 6.46 -0.11 12.92
N CYS A 137 5.73 0.58 12.05
CA CYS A 137 4.28 0.55 12.02
C CYS A 137 3.75 -0.85 11.69
N VAL A 138 4.32 -1.56 10.70
CA VAL A 138 3.89 -2.93 10.35
C VAL A 138 4.08 -3.86 11.55
N ARG A 139 5.24 -3.80 12.21
CA ARG A 139 5.49 -4.54 13.47
C ARG A 139 4.49 -4.19 14.56
N ALA A 140 4.12 -2.91 14.71
CA ALA A 140 3.16 -2.48 15.71
C ALA A 140 1.72 -2.92 15.39
N VAL A 141 1.34 -2.97 14.12
CA VAL A 141 0.05 -3.50 13.66
C VAL A 141 -0.02 -5.01 13.91
N GLY A 142 1.03 -5.76 13.54
CA GLY A 142 1.14 -7.17 13.89
C GLY A 142 1.06 -7.39 15.41
N LYS A 143 1.71 -6.52 16.20
CA LYS A 143 1.68 -6.61 17.66
C LYS A 143 0.34 -6.27 18.30
N ARG A 144 -0.41 -5.30 17.79
CA ARG A 144 -1.75 -4.98 18.35
C ARG A 144 -2.73 -6.12 18.16
N ASN A 145 -2.57 -6.91 17.11
CA ASN A 145 -3.30 -8.16 16.97
C ASN A 145 -2.83 -9.19 18.02
N THR A 146 -1.57 -9.14 18.47
CA THR A 146 -0.97 -10.10 19.43
C THR A 146 -1.02 -9.73 20.92
N THR A 147 -1.17 -8.45 21.27
CA THR A 147 -1.03 -7.95 22.67
C THR A 147 -2.33 -7.45 23.30
N GLY A 148 -3.49 -7.75 22.70
CA GLY A 148 -4.71 -7.78 23.50
C GLY A 148 -4.62 -9.00 24.42
N ASP A 149 -4.81 -8.83 25.72
CA ASP A 149 -5.14 -9.90 26.69
C ASP A 149 -6.46 -10.65 26.34
N GLU A 150 -6.93 -10.53 25.11
CA GLU A 150 -7.98 -11.33 24.53
C GLU A 150 -7.30 -12.50 23.82
N LYS A 151 -7.34 -13.66 24.45
CA LYS A 151 -7.44 -14.91 23.68
C LYS A 151 -8.44 -14.62 22.55
N THR A 152 -8.10 -14.96 21.31
CA THR A 152 -9.12 -15.12 20.28
C THR A 152 -10.23 -16.01 20.87
N PRO A 153 -11.50 -15.88 20.43
CA PRO A 153 -12.62 -16.67 20.98
C PRO A 153 -12.30 -18.17 21.12
N ASP A 154 -11.40 -18.69 20.27
CA ASP A 154 -10.96 -20.09 20.21
C ASP A 154 -9.60 -20.40 20.88
N GLY A 155 -8.94 -19.43 21.52
CA GLY A 155 -7.66 -19.64 22.21
C GLY A 155 -6.42 -19.73 21.31
N THR A 156 -6.56 -19.48 20.01
CA THR A 156 -5.48 -19.46 19.02
C THR A 156 -4.58 -18.22 19.21
N PRO A 157 -3.25 -18.38 19.30
CA PRO A 157 -2.33 -17.26 19.34
C PRO A 157 -2.51 -16.35 18.12
N PRO A 158 -2.49 -15.02 18.25
CA PRO A 158 -2.83 -14.12 17.14
C PRO A 158 -1.87 -14.17 15.94
N PHE A 159 -0.67 -14.73 16.13
CA PHE A 159 0.24 -15.02 15.02
C PHE A 159 -0.23 -16.21 14.17
N MET A 160 -0.80 -17.25 14.80
CA MET A 160 -1.33 -18.41 14.07
C MET A 160 -2.52 -17.99 13.23
N GLU A 161 -3.38 -17.11 13.75
CA GLU A 161 -4.52 -16.58 13.00
C GLU A 161 -4.08 -15.77 11.76
N GLU A 162 -3.02 -14.96 11.85
CA GLU A 162 -2.54 -14.21 10.68
C GLU A 162 -1.87 -15.15 9.65
N MET A 163 -1.13 -16.18 10.10
CA MET A 163 -0.61 -17.21 9.20
C MET A 163 -1.73 -18.01 8.53
N GLU A 164 -2.75 -18.44 9.29
CA GLU A 164 -3.94 -19.12 8.77
C GLU A 164 -4.64 -18.29 7.71
N LYS A 165 -4.83 -16.99 7.95
CA LYS A 165 -5.41 -16.07 6.97
C LYS A 165 -4.57 -15.95 5.70
N LEU A 166 -3.25 -15.94 5.81
CA LEU A 166 -2.35 -15.89 4.65
C LEU A 166 -2.42 -17.19 3.86
N PHE A 167 -2.37 -18.34 4.52
CA PHE A 167 -2.50 -19.64 3.85
C PHE A 167 -3.89 -19.85 3.24
N ALA A 168 -4.96 -19.42 3.90
CA ALA A 168 -6.32 -19.46 3.33
C ALA A 168 -6.40 -18.63 2.03
N ARG A 169 -5.83 -17.42 2.01
CA ARG A 169 -5.77 -16.60 0.79
C ARG A 169 -4.92 -17.24 -0.32
N ILE A 170 -3.85 -17.94 0.04
CA ILE A 170 -3.01 -18.67 -0.92
C ILE A 170 -3.78 -19.88 -1.49
N ASP A 171 -4.55 -20.56 -0.65
CA ASP A 171 -5.37 -21.71 -1.06
C ASP A 171 -6.52 -21.26 -1.98
N ASP A 172 -7.14 -20.11 -1.69
CA ASP A 172 -8.19 -19.49 -2.53
C ASP A 172 -7.63 -19.01 -3.87
N ASP A 173 -6.54 -18.25 -3.85
CA ASP A 173 -5.85 -17.76 -5.05
C ASP A 173 -4.35 -17.51 -4.77
N ILE A 174 -3.51 -18.40 -5.31
CA ILE A 174 -2.05 -18.31 -5.20
C ILE A 174 -1.48 -17.03 -5.85
N PHE A 175 -2.21 -16.39 -6.77
CA PHE A 175 -1.83 -15.14 -7.44
C PHE A 175 -2.37 -13.88 -6.73
N SER A 176 -3.01 -14.01 -5.56
CA SER A 176 -3.65 -12.91 -4.84
C SER A 176 -2.68 -11.92 -4.16
N GLY A 177 -1.37 -12.14 -4.26
CA GLY A 177 -0.36 -11.40 -3.51
C GLY A 177 -0.10 -11.92 -2.09
N ALA A 178 -0.82 -12.95 -1.65
CA ALA A 178 -0.69 -13.50 -0.31
C ALA A 178 0.67 -14.18 -0.07
N VAL A 179 1.34 -14.66 -1.14
CA VAL A 179 2.70 -15.21 -1.06
C VAL A 179 3.72 -14.11 -0.75
N GLU A 180 3.62 -12.94 -1.38
CA GLU A 180 4.43 -11.77 -1.05
C GLU A 180 4.16 -11.28 0.38
N ASP A 181 2.89 -11.25 0.79
CA ASP A 181 2.52 -10.90 2.17
C ASP A 181 3.12 -11.89 3.18
N LEU A 182 3.11 -13.19 2.88
CA LEU A 182 3.70 -14.23 3.72
C LEU A 182 5.22 -14.09 3.79
N TYR A 183 5.89 -13.79 2.68
CA TYR A 183 7.32 -13.50 2.69
C TYR A 183 7.63 -12.27 3.57
N ASN A 184 6.86 -11.20 3.40
CA ASN A 184 6.98 -9.97 4.18
C ASN A 184 6.71 -10.20 5.68
N PHE A 185 5.76 -11.07 6.01
CA PHE A 185 5.49 -11.52 7.37
C PHE A 185 6.72 -12.21 7.98
N MET A 186 7.30 -13.18 7.25
CA MET A 186 8.46 -13.95 7.72
C MET A 186 9.74 -13.12 7.85
N ASP A 187 9.90 -12.09 7.00
CA ASP A 187 11.01 -11.12 7.10
C ASP A 187 10.93 -10.30 8.41
N ILE A 188 9.72 -10.09 8.93
CA ILE A 188 9.49 -9.40 10.20
C ILE A 188 9.56 -10.37 11.40
N HIS A 189 9.12 -11.61 11.21
CA HIS A 189 8.94 -12.63 12.24
C HIS A 189 9.77 -13.89 11.97
N PRO A 190 11.12 -13.80 11.87
CA PRO A 190 11.96 -14.94 11.56
C PRO A 190 11.88 -16.06 12.62
N GLU A 191 11.52 -15.71 13.87
CA GLU A 191 11.30 -16.66 14.96
C GLU A 191 10.16 -17.66 14.70
N GLN A 192 9.25 -17.36 13.76
CA GLN A 192 8.09 -18.19 13.44
C GLN A 192 8.38 -19.27 12.39
N ASN A 193 9.64 -19.47 12.01
CA ASN A 193 10.00 -20.40 10.94
C ASN A 193 9.54 -21.85 11.19
N ALA A 194 9.56 -22.31 12.45
CA ALA A 194 9.05 -23.64 12.79
C ALA A 194 7.55 -23.78 12.49
N ASN A 195 6.77 -22.74 12.78
CA ASN A 195 5.34 -22.71 12.49
C ASN A 195 5.10 -22.63 10.97
N LEU A 196 5.86 -21.81 10.24
CA LEU A 196 5.82 -21.79 8.77
C LEU A 196 5.98 -23.18 8.18
N GLU A 197 6.99 -23.94 8.61
CA GLU A 197 7.22 -25.30 8.13
C GLU A 197 6.05 -26.24 8.43
N GLN A 198 5.38 -26.07 9.58
CA GLN A 198 4.16 -26.82 9.90
C GLN A 198 3.01 -26.51 8.92
N PHE A 199 2.77 -25.24 8.58
CA PHE A 199 1.76 -24.87 7.59
C PHE A 199 2.14 -25.35 6.18
N MET A 200 3.41 -25.19 5.81
CA MET A 200 3.96 -25.64 4.52
C MET A 200 3.84 -27.16 4.34
N SER A 201 3.91 -27.95 5.42
CA SER A 201 3.73 -29.42 5.33
C SER A 201 2.32 -29.84 4.92
N LYS A 202 1.32 -28.98 5.12
CA LYS A 202 -0.10 -29.24 4.80
C LYS A 202 -0.56 -28.52 3.53
N CYS A 203 0.21 -27.54 3.04
CA CYS A 203 -0.15 -26.71 1.90
C CYS A 203 0.24 -27.39 0.57
N ILE A 204 -0.74 -27.53 -0.33
CA ILE A 204 -0.51 -28.08 -1.68
C ILE A 204 0.46 -27.24 -2.52
N TYR A 205 0.54 -25.94 -2.25
CA TYR A 205 1.36 -24.98 -2.97
C TYR A 205 2.76 -24.78 -2.37
N ALA A 206 3.15 -25.56 -1.36
CA ALA A 206 4.41 -25.38 -0.62
C ALA A 206 5.66 -25.29 -1.53
N SER A 207 5.75 -26.12 -2.57
CA SER A 207 6.87 -26.06 -3.53
C SER A 207 6.91 -24.73 -4.29
N LEU A 208 5.75 -24.23 -4.73
CA LEU A 208 5.63 -22.96 -5.44
C LEU A 208 5.94 -21.78 -4.51
N ILE A 209 5.44 -21.79 -3.28
CA ILE A 209 5.72 -20.75 -2.27
C ILE A 209 7.24 -20.65 -2.04
N ARG A 210 7.96 -21.77 -1.86
CA ARG A 210 9.42 -21.74 -1.68
C ARG A 210 10.16 -21.15 -2.88
N LYS A 211 9.74 -21.51 -4.11
CA LYS A 211 10.32 -20.93 -5.33
C LYS A 211 10.02 -19.44 -5.43
N ALA A 212 8.80 -19.03 -5.11
CA ALA A 212 8.39 -17.63 -5.11
C ALA A 212 9.19 -16.83 -4.06
N PHE A 213 9.50 -17.39 -2.90
CA PHE A 213 10.36 -16.73 -1.90
C PHE A 213 11.77 -16.45 -2.43
N VAL A 214 12.33 -17.35 -3.24
CA VAL A 214 13.62 -17.14 -3.91
C VAL A 214 13.49 -16.00 -4.94
N GLU A 215 12.42 -15.99 -5.72
CA GLU A 215 12.17 -14.93 -6.72
C GLU A 215 11.93 -13.55 -6.06
N ILE A 216 11.18 -13.49 -4.96
CA ILE A 216 10.96 -12.26 -4.18
C ILE A 216 12.31 -11.71 -3.68
N ARG A 217 13.17 -12.58 -3.14
CA ARG A 217 14.51 -12.20 -2.68
C ARG A 217 15.35 -11.61 -3.83
N LYS A 218 15.30 -12.25 -4.99
CA LYS A 218 15.98 -11.76 -6.21
C LYS A 218 15.44 -10.40 -6.64
N CYS A 219 14.12 -10.22 -6.67
CA CYS A 219 13.48 -8.94 -7.01
C CYS A 219 13.93 -7.81 -6.11
N ARG A 220 13.98 -8.04 -4.78
CA ARG A 220 14.46 -7.06 -3.80
C ARG A 220 15.92 -6.70 -4.02
N LEU A 221 16.79 -7.69 -4.27
CA LEU A 221 18.21 -7.44 -4.58
C LEU A 221 18.38 -6.59 -5.85
N GLU A 222 17.53 -6.81 -6.85
CA GLU A 222 17.51 -6.06 -8.11
C GLU A 222 16.71 -4.75 -8.02
N ARG A 223 16.12 -4.41 -6.86
CA ARG A 223 15.21 -3.28 -6.64
C ARG A 223 14.06 -3.20 -7.65
N LYS A 224 13.56 -4.35 -8.07
CA LYS A 224 12.37 -4.46 -8.94
C LYS A 224 11.11 -4.36 -8.09
N PRO A 225 10.05 -3.71 -8.60
CA PRO A 225 8.79 -3.63 -7.89
C PRO A 225 8.20 -5.01 -7.66
N LEU A 226 7.76 -5.27 -6.43
CA LEU A 226 7.00 -6.47 -6.06
C LEU A 226 5.51 -6.23 -6.33
N ILE A 227 5.06 -6.71 -7.49
CA ILE A 227 3.65 -6.68 -7.87
C ILE A 227 2.95 -7.90 -7.25
N PRO A 228 1.79 -7.73 -6.58
CA PRO A 228 1.02 -8.85 -6.01
C PRO A 228 0.82 -9.99 -7.01
N GLY A 229 1.20 -11.21 -6.63
CA GLY A 229 1.01 -12.42 -7.45
C GLY A 229 2.04 -12.64 -8.55
N ASP A 230 2.85 -11.64 -8.86
CA ASP A 230 3.80 -11.69 -9.98
C ASP A 230 4.98 -12.62 -9.67
N SER A 231 5.37 -12.75 -8.40
CA SER A 231 6.46 -13.66 -7.99
C SER A 231 6.12 -15.12 -8.27
N VAL A 232 4.84 -15.48 -8.14
CA VAL A 232 4.33 -16.81 -8.48
C VAL A 232 4.24 -16.98 -9.99
N ARG A 233 3.79 -15.97 -10.74
CA ARG A 233 3.75 -16.04 -12.21
C ARG A 233 5.14 -16.26 -12.81
N ARG A 234 6.16 -15.55 -12.34
CA ARG A 234 7.54 -15.61 -12.88
C ARG A 234 8.23 -16.97 -12.72
N ILE A 235 7.79 -17.80 -11.77
CA ILE A 235 8.37 -19.13 -11.54
C ILE A 235 7.66 -20.25 -12.29
N LEU A 236 6.53 -19.95 -12.95
CA LEU A 236 5.77 -20.93 -13.72
C LEU A 236 6.37 -21.10 -15.12
N PRO A 237 6.32 -22.31 -15.70
CA PRO A 237 6.68 -22.54 -17.10
C PRO A 237 5.85 -21.67 -18.05
N GLU A 238 6.44 -21.27 -19.17
CA GLU A 238 5.77 -20.44 -20.18
C GLU A 238 4.50 -21.11 -20.74
N GLU A 239 4.50 -22.44 -20.85
CA GLU A 239 3.34 -23.20 -21.31
C GLU A 239 2.16 -23.08 -20.33
N THR A 240 2.45 -23.11 -19.03
CA THR A 240 1.45 -22.92 -17.96
C THR A 240 0.91 -21.51 -17.96
N LEU A 241 1.77 -20.50 -18.14
CA LEU A 241 1.34 -19.10 -18.26
C LEU A 241 0.45 -18.90 -19.49
N SER A 242 0.85 -19.44 -20.64
CA SER A 242 0.04 -19.37 -21.87
C SER A 242 -1.33 -20.01 -21.69
N TYR A 243 -1.41 -21.14 -20.99
CA TYR A 243 -2.67 -21.80 -20.67
C TYR A 243 -3.55 -20.96 -19.74
N LEU A 244 -2.97 -20.39 -18.68
CA LEU A 244 -3.68 -19.52 -17.74
C LEU A 244 -4.21 -18.26 -18.43
N ASP A 245 -3.41 -17.62 -19.27
CA ASP A 245 -3.81 -16.41 -20.00
C ASP A 245 -4.94 -16.71 -21.00
N LYS A 246 -4.89 -17.86 -21.69
CA LYS A 246 -6.01 -18.31 -22.55
C LYS A 246 -7.28 -18.55 -21.75
N ASN A 247 -7.19 -19.20 -20.59
CA ASN A 247 -8.35 -19.43 -19.73
C ASN A 247 -8.93 -18.11 -19.19
N ASN A 248 -8.08 -17.17 -18.77
CA ASN A 248 -8.52 -15.85 -18.33
C ASN A 248 -9.23 -15.07 -19.46
N GLN A 249 -8.74 -15.18 -20.69
CA GLN A 249 -9.42 -14.58 -21.86
C GLN A 249 -10.79 -15.21 -22.10
N ILE A 250 -10.91 -16.54 -21.97
CA ILE A 250 -12.20 -17.24 -22.12
C ILE A 250 -13.18 -16.79 -21.03
N ILE A 251 -12.74 -16.71 -19.77
CA ILE A 251 -13.57 -16.23 -18.65
C ILE A 251 -14.04 -14.79 -18.90
N ALA A 252 -13.14 -13.89 -19.32
CA ALA A 252 -13.50 -12.52 -19.64
C ALA A 252 -14.55 -12.43 -20.77
N CYS A 253 -14.43 -13.27 -21.80
CA CYS A 253 -15.43 -13.35 -22.86
C CYS A 253 -16.79 -13.84 -22.35
N ILE A 254 -16.80 -14.80 -21.40
CA ILE A 254 -18.03 -15.31 -20.78
C ILE A 254 -18.68 -14.23 -19.91
N ASP A 255 -17.89 -13.48 -19.14
CA ASP A 255 -18.39 -12.37 -18.31
C ASP A 255 -18.99 -11.25 -19.17
N GLU A 256 -18.32 -10.88 -20.27
CA GLU A 256 -18.86 -9.91 -21.24
C GLU A 256 -20.16 -10.41 -21.87
N PHE A 257 -20.23 -11.67 -22.28
CA PHE A 257 -21.44 -12.28 -22.83
C PHE A 257 -22.58 -12.32 -21.80
N THR A 258 -22.26 -12.63 -20.53
CA THR A 258 -23.22 -12.65 -19.42
C THR A 258 -23.73 -11.23 -19.11
N ALA A 259 -22.87 -10.23 -19.16
CA ALA A 259 -23.24 -8.81 -19.00
C ALA A 259 -24.18 -8.35 -20.13
N LEU A 260 -23.91 -8.76 -21.37
CA LEU A 260 -24.77 -8.49 -22.53
C LEU A 260 -26.17 -9.13 -22.38
N LEU A 261 -26.24 -10.37 -21.89
CA LEU A 261 -27.50 -11.09 -21.70
C LEU A 261 -28.32 -10.57 -20.50
N SER A 262 -27.66 -10.08 -19.46
CA SER A 262 -28.32 -9.57 -18.24
C SER A 262 -28.82 -8.13 -18.37
N GLY A 263 -28.59 -7.45 -19.51
CA GLY A 263 -29.05 -6.07 -19.74
C GLY A 263 -28.41 -5.04 -18.82
N SER A 264 -27.33 -5.41 -18.12
CA SER A 264 -26.62 -4.53 -17.21
C SER A 264 -25.54 -3.79 -18.02
N PRO A 265 -25.49 -2.45 -17.99
CA PRO A 265 -24.43 -1.73 -18.69
C PRO A 265 -23.12 -2.07 -18.01
N ALA A 266 -22.30 -2.88 -18.68
CA ALA A 266 -20.94 -3.17 -18.26
C ALA A 266 -20.25 -1.82 -18.00
N ALA A 267 -19.85 -1.60 -16.75
CA ALA A 267 -18.98 -0.50 -16.38
C ALA A 267 -17.72 -0.61 -17.23
N THR A 268 -17.57 0.30 -18.18
CA THR A 268 -16.41 0.46 -19.04
C THR A 268 -15.15 0.58 -18.18
N LEU A 269 -14.44 -0.52 -17.97
CA LEU A 269 -13.14 -0.59 -17.34
C LEU A 269 -12.14 -1.07 -18.38
N GLY A 270 -11.39 -0.13 -18.94
CA GLY A 270 -10.11 -0.38 -19.62
C GLY A 270 -10.14 -0.55 -21.14
N GLN A 271 -10.32 0.55 -21.88
CA GLN A 271 -9.72 0.62 -23.22
C GLN A 271 -8.23 0.99 -23.09
N PRO A 272 -7.29 0.23 -23.69
CA PRO A 272 -5.95 0.71 -23.93
C PRO A 272 -5.98 1.71 -25.09
N HIS A 273 -5.46 2.92 -24.88
CA HIS A 273 -5.26 3.91 -25.93
C HIS A 273 -4.47 3.30 -27.10
N GLN A 274 -5.14 3.09 -28.24
CA GLN A 274 -4.49 2.90 -29.53
C GLN A 274 -3.78 4.20 -29.94
N LYS A 275 -2.51 4.06 -30.33
CA LYS A 275 -1.68 5.09 -30.96
C LYS A 275 -2.39 5.65 -32.21
N SER A 276 -2.70 6.93 -32.19
CA SER A 276 -3.02 7.70 -33.39
C SER A 276 -1.75 7.90 -34.23
N THR A 277 -1.69 7.28 -35.40
CA THR A 277 -0.83 7.70 -36.51
C THR A 277 -1.48 8.90 -37.20
N PRO A 278 -0.73 9.94 -37.63
CA PRO A 278 -1.32 11.11 -38.29
C PRO A 278 -1.51 10.83 -39.79
N PRO A 279 -2.57 11.36 -40.43
CA PRO A 279 -2.63 11.44 -41.87
C PRO A 279 -1.92 12.71 -42.37
N SER A 280 -1.42 12.56 -43.59
CA SER A 280 -0.65 13.45 -44.47
C SER A 280 -1.12 14.91 -44.54
#